data_AF-A0A915E855-F1
#
_entry.id   AF-A0A915E855-F1
#
_cell.length_a   1.000
_cell.length_b   1.000
_cell.length_c   1.000
_cell.angle_alpha   90.00
_cell.angle_beta   90.00
_cell.angle_gamma   90.00
#
_symmetry.space_group_name_H-M   'P 1'
#
loop_
_entity.id
_entity.type
_entity.pdbx_description
1 polymer ?
#
loop_
_entity_poly.entity_id
_entity_poly.type
_entity_poly.pdbx_seq_one_letter_code
_entity_poly.pdbx_strand_id
1 'polypeptide(L)'
;MYVPNLSYSHVNFNTKLANLLIKNGYNVTMLIVDVDPEVKHNGPQEAKVLKIDVGLGNGILPRTIWKNPGPYENASPLNPRISLKLVRVSSIFVDACKKMECSNQQLKSRLLKALFHTFQQFPQITFFLKYESVEEELKQVRHNVYLARWIPQIDLLGINI
;
A
#
# COMPACT_ATOMS: atom_id res chain seq x y z
N MET A 1 0.93 -9.43 -3.56
CA MET A 1 0.63 -8.39 -2.54
C MET A 1 1.41 -7.14 -2.86
N TYR A 2 0.79 -5.96 -2.86
CA TYR A 2 1.44 -4.67 -3.07
C TYR A 2 1.65 -3.98 -1.72
N VAL A 3 2.88 -3.64 -1.35
CA VAL A 3 3.25 -3.19 0.00
C VAL A 3 4.26 -2.05 -0.06
N PRO A 4 3.81 -0.79 -0.06
CA PRO A 4 4.71 0.34 0.13
C PRO A 4 5.42 0.24 1.48
N ASN A 5 6.74 0.42 1.51
CA ASN A 5 7.53 0.36 2.75
C ASN A 5 7.46 1.66 3.57
N LEU A 6 6.25 2.15 3.82
CA LEU A 6 6.02 3.43 4.52
C LEU A 6 6.37 3.40 6.02
N SER A 7 6.26 2.22 6.64
CA SER A 7 6.54 2.04 8.07
C SER A 7 6.84 0.58 8.40
N TYR A 8 7.60 0.36 9.47
CA TYR A 8 7.94 -0.99 9.94
C TYR A 8 6.69 -1.82 10.26
N SER A 9 5.71 -1.25 10.97
CA SER A 9 4.48 -1.95 11.34
C SER A 9 3.66 -2.37 10.13
N HIS A 10 3.54 -1.49 9.12
CA HIS A 10 2.83 -1.80 7.87
C HIS A 10 3.47 -2.96 7.12
N VAL A 11 4.80 -2.95 6.96
CA VAL A 11 5.52 -4.02 6.26
C VAL A 11 5.47 -5.33 7.06
N ASN A 12 5.59 -5.28 8.38
CA ASN A 12 5.55 -6.47 9.24
C ASN A 12 4.17 -7.14 9.24
N PHE A 13 3.07 -6.36 9.28
CA PHE A 13 1.72 -6.89 9.15
C PHE A 13 1.54 -7.64 7.82
N ASN A 14 1.90 -6.99 6.71
CA ASN A 14 1.78 -7.60 5.38
C ASN A 14 2.69 -8.83 5.23
N THR A 15 3.86 -8.83 5.87
CA THR A 15 4.77 -9.99 5.91
C THR A 15 4.14 -11.17 6.66
N LYS A 16 3.53 -10.94 7.83
CA LYS A 16 2.83 -12.00 8.58
C LYS A 16 1.66 -12.56 7.77
N LEU A 17 0.91 -11.70 7.10
CA LEU A 17 -0.18 -12.11 6.22
C LEU A 17 0.34 -12.95 5.05
N ALA A 18 1.44 -12.54 4.40
CA ALA A 18 2.09 -13.32 3.34
C ALA A 18 2.53 -14.70 3.82
N ASN A 19 3.19 -14.79 4.99
CA ASN A 19 3.61 -16.06 5.56
C ASN A 19 2.42 -16.98 5.88
N LEU A 20 1.31 -16.42 6.38
CA LEU A 20 0.09 -17.19 6.64
C LEU A 20 -0.47 -17.78 5.34
N LEU A 21 -0.51 -17.00 4.26
CA LEU A 21 -0.97 -17.47 2.95
C LEU A 21 -0.05 -18.58 2.42
N ILE A 22 1.28 -18.42 2.50
CA ILE A 22 2.24 -19.45 2.10
C ILE A 22 2.03 -20.75 2.88
N LYS A 23 1.88 -20.64 4.21
CA LYS A 23 1.63 -21.79 5.09
C LYS A 23 0.36 -22.58 4.70
N ASN A 24 -0.62 -21.92 4.10
CA ASN A 24 -1.85 -22.55 3.60
C ASN A 24 -1.76 -22.99 2.12
N GLY A 25 -0.55 -23.05 1.55
CA GLY A 25 -0.29 -23.58 0.21
C GLY A 25 -0.46 -22.57 -0.93
N TYR A 26 -0.65 -21.28 -0.64
CA TYR A 26 -0.78 -20.26 -1.68
C TYR A 26 0.58 -19.76 -2.17
N ASN A 27 0.74 -19.60 -3.49
CA ASN A 27 1.92 -18.97 -4.09
C ASN A 27 1.82 -17.43 -3.97
N VAL A 28 2.69 -16.83 -3.16
CA VAL A 28 2.66 -15.39 -2.87
C VAL A 28 3.89 -14.69 -3.44
N THR A 29 3.65 -13.62 -4.21
CA THR A 29 4.67 -12.64 -4.57
C THR A 29 4.36 -11.32 -3.87
N MET A 30 5.33 -10.76 -3.13
CA MET A 30 5.24 -9.42 -2.55
C MET A 30 5.96 -8.42 -3.44
N LEU A 31 5.23 -7.41 -3.90
CA LEU A 31 5.77 -6.24 -4.55
C LEU A 31 5.90 -5.13 -3.51
N ILE A 32 7.14 -4.81 -3.14
CA ILE A 32 7.47 -3.76 -2.18
C ILE A 32 7.87 -2.51 -2.95
N VAL A 33 7.16 -1.42 -2.71
CA VAL A 33 7.52 -0.12 -3.27
C VAL A 33 8.38 0.61 -2.26
N ASP A 34 9.58 0.97 -2.69
CA ASP A 34 10.61 1.61 -1.87
C ASP A 34 10.37 3.12 -1.82
N VAL A 35 9.54 3.52 -0.86
CA VAL A 35 9.21 4.89 -0.50
C VAL A 35 10.12 5.40 0.64
N ASP A 36 10.53 4.50 1.53
CA ASP A 36 11.43 4.78 2.65
C ASP A 36 12.51 3.68 2.82
N PRO A 37 13.74 3.91 2.33
CA PRO A 37 14.80 2.91 2.41
C PRO A 37 15.34 2.70 3.83
N GLU A 38 15.00 3.56 4.80
CA GLU A 38 15.41 3.39 6.20
C GLU A 38 14.56 2.35 6.93
N VAL A 39 13.39 1.97 6.38
CA VAL A 39 12.55 0.90 6.93
C VAL A 39 13.18 -0.46 6.65
N LYS A 40 14.03 -0.89 7.57
CA LYS A 40 14.57 -2.26 7.58
C LYS A 40 13.46 -3.24 7.89
N HIS A 41 13.27 -4.23 7.01
CA HIS A 41 12.38 -5.34 7.23
C HIS A 41 13.01 -6.61 6.68
N ASN A 42 12.74 -7.75 7.31
CA ASN A 42 13.25 -9.03 6.84
C ASN A 42 12.40 -9.63 5.71
N GLY A 43 11.25 -9.02 5.39
CA GLY A 43 10.31 -9.56 4.40
C GLY A 43 9.86 -10.98 4.76
N PRO A 44 9.01 -11.60 3.94
CA PRO A 44 8.72 -13.02 4.09
C PRO A 44 9.93 -13.84 3.61
N GLN A 45 10.37 -14.83 4.39
CA GLN A 45 11.53 -15.65 4.03
C GLN A 45 11.26 -16.56 2.81
N GLU A 46 10.01 -16.94 2.59
CA GLU A 46 9.61 -17.91 1.57
C GLU A 46 8.85 -17.29 0.38
N ALA A 47 8.51 -15.99 0.42
CA ALA A 47 7.83 -15.35 -0.70
C ALA A 47 8.81 -14.75 -1.70
N LYS A 48 8.44 -14.73 -2.97
CA LYS A 48 9.14 -13.93 -3.98
C LYS A 48 8.94 -12.45 -3.68
N VAL A 49 10.01 -11.71 -3.41
CA VAL A 49 9.95 -10.27 -3.14
C VAL A 49 10.49 -9.50 -4.35
N LEU A 50 9.66 -8.65 -4.94
CA LEU A 50 10.02 -7.68 -5.96
C LEU A 50 10.10 -6.30 -5.31
N LYS A 51 11.18 -5.56 -5.51
CA LYS A 51 11.33 -4.18 -5.03
C LYS A 51 11.27 -3.20 -6.19
N ILE A 52 10.47 -2.13 -6.06
CA ILE A 52 10.41 -1.04 -7.03
C ILE A 52 10.81 0.25 -6.33
N ASP A 53 11.89 0.87 -6.80
CA ASP A 53 12.27 2.24 -6.43
C ASP A 53 11.40 3.24 -7.20
N VAL A 54 10.83 4.21 -6.48
CA VAL A 54 10.00 5.28 -7.06
C VAL A 54 10.77 6.60 -7.26
N GLY A 55 12.09 6.58 -7.09
CA GLY A 55 12.95 7.73 -7.34
C GLY A 55 12.79 8.85 -6.31
N LEU A 56 12.34 8.50 -5.11
CA LEU A 56 12.37 9.39 -3.95
C LEU A 56 13.78 9.40 -3.37
N GLY A 57 14.33 10.58 -3.12
CA GLY A 57 15.67 10.67 -2.54
C GLY A 57 15.71 9.97 -1.16
N ASN A 58 16.74 9.15 -0.95
CA ASN A 58 16.87 8.31 0.23
C ASN A 58 16.65 9.09 1.54
N GLY A 59 15.68 8.66 2.34
CA GLY A 59 15.40 9.22 3.66
C GLY A 59 14.70 10.59 3.67
N ILE A 60 14.26 11.13 2.53
CA ILE A 60 13.54 12.42 2.50
C ILE A 60 12.22 12.35 3.27
N LEU A 61 11.44 11.29 3.05
CA LEU A 61 10.17 11.06 3.73
C LEU A 61 10.33 10.89 5.25
N PRO A 62 11.17 9.96 5.77
CA PRO A 62 11.31 9.78 7.22
C PRO A 62 11.89 11.01 7.92
N ARG A 63 12.85 11.71 7.30
CA ARG A 63 13.39 12.96 7.87
C ARG A 63 12.33 14.06 7.98
N THR A 64 11.32 14.03 7.12
CA THR A 64 10.23 15.01 7.14
C THR A 64 9.10 14.58 8.08
N ILE A 65 8.77 13.29 8.18
CA ILE A 65 7.68 12.77 9.03
C ILE A 65 8.12 12.51 10.47
N TRP A 66 9.29 11.91 10.70
CA TRP A 66 9.66 11.35 12.00
C TRP A 66 10.61 12.23 12.81
N LYS A 67 11.25 13.23 12.20
CA LYS A 67 12.15 14.14 12.91
C LYS A 67 11.36 15.23 13.64
N ASN A 68 11.17 15.05 14.95
CA ASN A 68 10.59 16.06 15.84
C ASN A 68 11.69 16.66 16.76
N PRO A 69 11.78 17.98 16.93
CA PRO A 69 12.71 18.64 17.84
C PRO A 69 12.44 18.40 19.33
N GLY A 70 11.37 17.68 19.72
CA GLY A 70 11.05 17.40 21.13
C GLY A 70 10.23 16.13 21.34
N PRO A 71 10.16 15.61 22.58
CA PRO A 71 9.56 14.31 22.90
C PRO A 71 8.03 14.28 22.68
N TYR A 72 7.38 15.45 22.70
CA TYR A 72 5.95 15.60 22.45
C TYR A 72 5.71 16.88 21.65
N GLU A 73 5.40 16.76 20.37
CA GLU A 73 4.82 17.87 19.62
C GLU A 73 3.30 17.76 19.69
N ASN A 74 2.62 18.86 19.99
CA ASN A 74 1.17 18.93 19.82
C ASN A 74 0.84 18.61 18.35
N ALA A 75 0.35 17.40 18.10
CA ALA A 75 0.00 16.88 16.76
C ALA A 75 -1.27 17.51 16.19
N SER A 76 -1.88 18.48 16.89
CA SER A 76 -3.04 19.21 16.38
C SER A 76 -2.75 19.82 15.01
N PRO A 77 -3.65 19.66 14.02
CA PRO A 77 -3.55 20.36 12.75
C PRO A 77 -3.56 21.88 12.86
N LEU A 78 -3.97 22.41 14.01
CA LEU A 78 -3.94 23.84 14.34
C LEU A 78 -2.55 24.33 14.76
N ASN A 79 -1.62 23.42 15.05
CA ASN A 79 -0.23 23.77 15.32
C ASN A 79 0.47 24.08 13.97
N PRO A 80 0.90 25.33 13.72
CA PRO A 80 1.45 25.72 12.42
C PRO A 80 2.71 24.93 12.02
N ARG A 81 3.48 24.41 13.00
CA ARG A 81 4.62 23.52 12.71
C ARG A 81 4.16 22.18 12.14
N ILE A 82 3.08 21.62 12.69
CA ILE A 82 2.47 20.37 12.19
C ILE A 82 1.81 20.62 10.85
N SER A 83 1.06 21.71 10.67
CA SER A 83 0.45 22.02 9.37
C SER A 83 1.51 22.16 8.28
N LEU A 84 2.60 22.90 8.53
CA LEU A 84 3.71 23.06 7.58
C LEU A 84 4.40 21.72 7.28
N LYS A 85 4.59 20.89 8.31
CA LYS A 85 5.15 19.55 8.16
C LYS A 85 4.26 18.68 7.28
N LEU A 86 2.95 18.67 7.50
CA LEU A 86 1.98 17.94 6.69
C LEU A 86 1.99 18.42 5.24
N VAL A 87 2.08 19.73 5.00
CA VAL A 87 2.21 20.29 3.64
C VAL A 87 3.48 19.79 2.94
N ARG A 88 4.63 19.75 3.63
CA ARG A 88 5.88 19.21 3.08
C ARG A 88 5.77 17.73 2.74
N VAL A 89 5.17 16.96 3.63
CA VAL A 89 4.90 15.52 3.41
C VAL A 89 4.01 15.31 2.18
N SER A 90 2.93 16.10 2.06
CA SER A 90 2.06 16.06 0.88
C SER A 90 2.81 16.39 -0.41
N SER A 91 3.71 17.38 -0.40
CA SER A 91 4.55 17.70 -1.56
C SER A 91 5.43 16.53 -1.98
N ILE A 92 6.05 15.82 -1.03
CA ILE A 92 6.86 14.64 -1.31
C ILE A 92 6.02 13.55 -1.98
N PHE A 93 4.80 13.31 -1.49
CA PHE A 93 3.89 12.35 -2.13
C PHE A 93 3.47 12.78 -3.54
N VAL A 94 3.19 14.07 -3.76
CA VAL A 94 2.86 14.59 -5.09
C VAL A 94 4.05 14.43 -6.04
N ASP A 95 5.28 14.71 -5.59
CA ASP A 95 6.48 14.54 -6.40
C ASP A 95 6.78 13.07 -6.71
N ALA A 96 6.54 12.17 -5.75
CA ALA A 96 6.59 10.73 -5.97
C ALA A 96 5.59 10.32 -7.07
N CYS A 97 4.35 10.79 -6.96
CA CYS A 97 3.31 10.54 -7.95
C CYS A 97 3.71 11.06 -9.33
N LYS A 98 4.22 12.29 -9.45
CA LYS A 98 4.69 12.89 -10.71
C LYS A 98 5.83 12.13 -11.35
N LYS A 99 6.81 11.67 -10.54
CA LYS A 99 7.92 10.83 -11.02
C LYS A 99 7.45 9.46 -11.47
N MET A 100 6.43 8.90 -10.82
CA MET A 100 5.72 7.73 -11.30
C MET A 100 4.83 8.03 -12.53
N GLU A 101 4.49 9.29 -12.80
CA GLU A 101 3.48 9.74 -13.78
C GLU A 101 3.88 9.58 -15.24
N CYS A 102 5.15 9.30 -15.56
CA CYS A 102 5.50 8.75 -16.88
C CYS A 102 4.92 7.33 -17.14
N SER A 103 4.30 6.71 -16.14
CA SER A 103 3.68 5.39 -16.24
C SER A 103 2.22 5.30 -15.77
N ASN A 104 1.63 6.35 -15.18
CA ASN A 104 0.51 6.17 -14.22
C ASN A 104 -0.81 5.62 -14.82
N GLN A 105 -1.30 6.09 -15.97
CA GLN A 105 -2.50 5.47 -16.58
C GLN A 105 -2.24 4.04 -17.07
N GLN A 106 -1.08 3.80 -17.66
CA GLN A 106 -0.73 2.49 -18.20
C GLN A 106 -0.36 1.48 -17.09
N LEU A 107 0.28 1.95 -16.03
CA LEU A 107 0.63 1.17 -14.85
C LEU A 107 -0.61 0.85 -14.05
N LYS A 108 -1.48 1.83 -13.78
CA LYS A 108 -2.77 1.63 -13.12
C LYS A 108 -3.61 0.59 -13.87
N SER A 109 -3.79 0.75 -15.18
CA SER A 109 -4.54 -0.22 -16.00
C SER A 109 -3.88 -1.59 -16.03
N ARG A 110 -2.53 -1.68 -16.12
CA ARG A 110 -1.81 -2.98 -16.06
C ARG A 110 -1.95 -3.66 -14.71
N LEU A 111 -1.86 -2.92 -13.61
CA LEU A 111 -1.97 -3.46 -12.24
C LEU A 111 -3.38 -3.95 -11.96
N LEU A 112 -4.38 -3.16 -12.35
CA LEU A 112 -5.79 -3.55 -12.26
C LEU A 112 -6.08 -4.78 -13.12
N LYS A 113 -5.65 -4.80 -14.39
CA LYS A 113 -5.79 -5.98 -15.26
C LYS A 113 -5.12 -7.22 -14.68
N ALA A 114 -3.90 -7.09 -14.14
CA ALA A 114 -3.19 -8.20 -13.50
C ALA A 114 -3.91 -8.71 -12.24
N LEU A 115 -4.44 -7.81 -11.40
CA LEU A 115 -5.23 -8.14 -10.22
C LEU A 115 -6.49 -8.92 -10.60
N PHE A 116 -7.29 -8.41 -11.55
CA PHE A 116 -8.52 -9.11 -11.97
C PHE A 116 -8.24 -10.42 -12.71
N HIS A 117 -7.19 -10.48 -13.54
CA HIS A 117 -6.75 -11.74 -14.14
C HIS A 117 -6.43 -12.77 -13.06
N THR A 118 -5.73 -12.35 -11.99
CA THR A 118 -5.42 -13.23 -10.86
C THR A 118 -6.69 -13.70 -10.15
N PHE A 119 -7.63 -12.79 -9.86
CA PHE A 119 -8.90 -13.16 -9.21
C PHE A 119 -9.71 -14.17 -10.03
N GLN A 120 -9.68 -14.08 -11.36
CA GLN A 120 -10.35 -15.03 -12.22
C GLN A 120 -9.80 -16.46 -12.12
N GLN A 121 -8.55 -16.65 -11.71
CA GLN A 121 -7.96 -17.97 -11.52
C GLN A 121 -8.48 -18.69 -10.26
N PHE A 122 -9.23 -18.00 -9.39
CA PHE A 122 -9.76 -18.52 -8.13
C PHE A 122 -11.28 -18.28 -8.01
N PRO A 123 -12.12 -18.90 -8.87
CA PRO A 123 -13.57 -18.67 -8.88
C PRO A 123 -14.27 -19.04 -7.57
N GLN A 124 -13.66 -19.88 -6.73
CA GLN A 124 -14.16 -20.33 -5.43
C GLN A 124 -13.88 -19.34 -4.29
N ILE A 125 -13.11 -18.26 -4.53
CA ILE A 125 -12.76 -17.25 -3.53
C ILE A 125 -13.44 -15.93 -3.91
N THR A 126 -14.15 -15.34 -2.95
CA THR A 126 -14.74 -13.99 -3.11
C THR A 126 -13.73 -12.93 -2.70
N PHE A 127 -13.38 -12.04 -3.62
CA PHE A 127 -12.45 -10.94 -3.39
C PHE A 127 -13.21 -9.65 -3.12
N PHE A 128 -12.95 -8.99 -2.00
CA PHE A 128 -13.45 -7.64 -1.72
C PHE A 128 -12.38 -6.62 -2.08
N LEU A 129 -12.65 -5.78 -3.07
CA LEU A 129 -11.73 -4.73 -3.50
C LEU A 129 -12.33 -3.36 -3.20
N LYS A 130 -11.68 -2.60 -2.33
CA LYS A 130 -12.04 -1.20 -2.10
C LYS A 130 -11.60 -0.38 -3.30
N TYR A 131 -12.54 0.24 -4.01
CA TYR A 131 -12.23 1.08 -5.17
C TYR A 131 -13.23 2.24 -5.28
N GLU A 132 -12.73 3.45 -5.49
CA GLU A 132 -13.53 4.69 -5.37
C GLU A 132 -14.35 5.03 -6.62
N SER A 133 -13.82 4.72 -7.82
CA SER A 133 -14.48 5.05 -9.08
C SER A 133 -14.42 3.85 -10.02
N VAL A 134 -15.55 3.22 -10.30
CA VAL A 134 -15.61 2.07 -11.22
C VAL A 134 -15.55 2.58 -12.66
N GLU A 135 -14.34 2.65 -13.21
CA GLU A 135 -14.14 2.84 -14.66
C GLU A 135 -14.88 1.73 -15.42
N GLU A 136 -15.40 2.02 -16.62
CA GLU A 136 -16.18 1.04 -17.42
C GLU A 136 -15.43 -0.29 -17.61
N GLU A 137 -14.10 -0.26 -17.70
CA GLU A 137 -13.22 -1.42 -17.81
C GLU A 137 -13.31 -2.39 -16.61
N LEU A 138 -13.77 -1.89 -15.46
CA LEU A 138 -13.90 -2.64 -14.21
C LEU A 138 -15.29 -3.27 -14.03
N LYS A 139 -16.28 -2.85 -14.81
CA LYS A 139 -17.62 -3.43 -14.79
C LYS A 139 -17.69 -4.82 -15.44
N GLN A 140 -16.67 -5.18 -16.23
CA GLN A 140 -16.53 -6.52 -16.82
C GLN A 140 -15.95 -7.56 -15.83
N VAL A 141 -15.61 -7.15 -14.60
CA VAL A 141 -15.01 -8.06 -13.60
C VAL A 141 -16.10 -8.97 -13.02
N ARG A 142 -15.86 -10.28 -13.09
CA ARG A 142 -16.80 -11.39 -12.86
C ARG A 142 -17.32 -11.52 -11.42
N HIS A 143 -18.28 -12.42 -11.24
CA HIS A 143 -19.07 -12.72 -10.02
C HIS A 143 -18.29 -12.95 -8.71
N ASN A 144 -16.99 -13.26 -8.74
CA ASN A 144 -16.18 -13.55 -7.56
C ASN A 144 -15.39 -12.34 -7.04
N VAL A 145 -15.67 -11.14 -7.53
CA VAL A 145 -15.07 -9.89 -7.06
C VAL A 145 -16.15 -8.89 -6.70
N TYR A 146 -16.18 -8.46 -5.44
CA TYR A 146 -17.05 -7.41 -4.95
C TYR A 146 -16.28 -6.09 -4.85
N LEU A 147 -16.71 -5.11 -5.66
CA LEU A 147 -16.17 -3.75 -5.60
C LEU A 147 -16.96 -2.93 -4.59
N ALA A 148 -16.27 -2.36 -3.60
CA ALA A 148 -16.89 -1.53 -2.59
C ALA A 148 -16.21 -0.16 -2.52
N ARG A 149 -16.98 0.92 -2.36
CA ARG A 149 -16.38 2.24 -2.05
C ARG A 149 -15.80 2.29 -0.65
N TRP A 150 -16.34 1.48 0.26
CA TRP A 150 -15.93 1.39 1.64
C TRP A 150 -16.03 -0.06 2.14
N ILE A 151 -15.09 -0.46 2.98
CA ILE A 151 -14.99 -1.81 3.55
C ILE A 151 -14.84 -1.68 5.08
N PRO A 152 -15.69 -2.33 5.89
CA PRO A 152 -15.59 -2.34 7.35
C PRO A 152 -14.40 -3.21 7.79
N GLN A 153 -13.20 -2.65 7.76
CA GLN A 153 -11.97 -3.39 8.05
C GLN A 153 -11.97 -4.01 9.46
N ILE A 154 -12.57 -3.34 10.46
CA ILE A 154 -12.65 -3.84 11.84
C ILE A 154 -13.50 -5.10 11.90
N ASP A 155 -14.71 -5.04 11.33
CA ASP A 155 -15.66 -6.16 11.34
C ASP A 155 -15.12 -7.35 10.55
N LEU A 156 -14.47 -7.10 9.40
CA LEU A 156 -13.88 -8.17 8.59
C LEU A 156 -12.68 -8.86 9.24
N LEU A 157 -11.92 -8.12 10.05
CA LEU A 157 -10.74 -8.66 10.72
C LEU A 157 -11.06 -9.20 12.12
N GLY A 158 -12.30 -9.05 12.60
CA GLY A 158 -12.72 -9.49 13.94
C GLY A 158 -11.93 -8.82 15.05
N ILE A 159 -11.49 -7.57 14.85
CA ILE A 159 -10.71 -6.83 15.84
C ILE A 159 -11.69 -6.17 16.81
N ASN A 160 -11.80 -6.71 18.03
CA ASN A 160 -12.50 -6.02 19.11
C ASN A 160 -11.63 -4.85 19.60
N ILE A 161 -12.13 -3.63 19.47
CA ILE A 161 -11.50 -2.39 19.97
C ILE A 161 -12.12 -2.04 21.32
#